data_AF-A0A261KWK2-F1
#
_entry.id   AF-A0A261KWK2-F1
#
_cell.length_a   1.000
_cell.length_b   1.000
_cell.length_c   1.000
_cell.angle_alpha   90.00
_cell.angle_beta   90.00
_cell.angle_gamma   90.00
#
_symmetry.space_group_name_H-M   'P 1'
#
loop_
_entity.id
_entity.type
_entity.pdbx_description
1 polymer ?
#
loop_
_entity_poly.entity_id
_entity_poly.type
_entity_poly.pdbx_seq_one_letter_code
_entity_poly.pdbx_strand_id
1 'polypeptide(L)'
;MYSQHTGKVSDKWSSYLLVYERILKSYRNQKVRLLEIGVQNGGSLEIWAKYFSNAKLIVGCDINPKCANLSYEDPRIHVFVGDATRDRIKSNLVELSKSFDIIIDDGSHYSSDIIKSFATYFPLLRCGGVY
;
A
#
# COMPACT_ATOMS: atom_id res chain seq x y z
N MET A 1 15.87 10.62 -2.92
CA MET A 1 15.00 10.07 -1.85
C MET A 1 14.97 8.54 -1.87
N TYR A 2 14.89 7.89 -3.03
CA TYR A 2 15.06 6.43 -3.17
C TYR A 2 16.53 5.97 -3.30
N SER A 3 17.42 6.81 -3.83
CA SER A 3 18.85 6.51 -4.03
C SER A 3 19.66 6.33 -2.74
N GLN A 4 19.06 6.55 -1.56
CA GLN A 4 19.70 6.38 -0.26
C GLN A 4 18.88 5.49 0.68
N HIS A 5 17.93 4.70 0.16
CA HIS A 5 17.19 3.78 1.00
C HIS A 5 18.06 2.56 1.35
N THR A 6 18.71 2.59 2.51
CA THR A 6 19.50 1.49 3.09
C THR A 6 18.60 0.50 3.86
N GLY A 7 17.42 0.21 3.33
CA GLY A 7 16.42 -0.68 3.93
C GLY A 7 16.06 -1.84 2.99
N LYS A 8 14.87 -2.42 3.13
CA LYS A 8 14.45 -3.52 2.25
C LYS A 8 14.41 -3.04 0.79
N VAL A 9 14.83 -3.92 -0.14
CA VAL A 9 14.97 -3.58 -1.57
C VAL A 9 13.59 -3.33 -2.18
N SER A 10 13.46 -2.24 -2.94
CA SER A 10 12.28 -1.92 -3.74
C SER A 10 12.71 -1.72 -5.19
N ASP A 11 12.31 -2.63 -6.08
CA ASP A 11 12.53 -2.54 -7.53
C ASP A 11 11.47 -1.64 -8.18
N LYS A 12 11.33 -0.39 -7.73
CA LYS A 12 10.43 0.58 -8.36
C LYS A 12 11.24 1.46 -9.33
N TRP A 13 10.92 1.35 -10.62
CA TRP A 13 11.57 2.12 -11.69
C TRP A 13 11.51 3.62 -11.41
N SER A 14 12.60 4.34 -11.72
CA SER A 14 12.74 5.78 -11.47
C SER A 14 11.63 6.65 -12.08
N SER A 15 11.00 6.17 -13.15
CA SER A 15 9.85 6.82 -13.81
C SER A 15 8.59 6.81 -12.95
N TYR A 16 8.28 5.71 -12.25
CA TYR A 16 7.12 5.65 -11.35
C TYR A 16 7.24 6.62 -10.20
N LEU A 17 8.46 6.86 -9.71
CA LEU A 17 8.70 7.79 -8.60
C LEU A 17 8.27 9.22 -8.92
N LEU A 18 8.53 9.68 -10.16
CA LEU A 18 8.11 11.01 -10.60
C LEU A 18 6.59 11.12 -10.71
N VAL A 19 5.94 10.04 -11.16
CA VAL A 19 4.47 9.98 -11.24
C VAL A 19 3.85 9.97 -9.85
N TYR A 20 4.37 9.13 -8.94
CA TYR A 20 3.93 9.10 -7.55
C TYR A 20 4.13 10.43 -6.84
N GLU A 21 5.29 11.09 -7.00
CA GLU A 21 5.51 12.43 -6.47
C GLU A 21 4.45 13.39 -7.01
N ARG A 22 4.23 13.42 -8.33
CA ARG A 22 3.26 14.35 -8.93
C ARG A 22 1.84 14.15 -8.41
N ILE A 23 1.37 12.91 -8.29
CA ILE A 23 -0.01 12.58 -7.90
C ILE A 23 -0.18 12.70 -6.39
N LEU A 24 0.80 12.24 -5.61
CA LEU A 24 0.67 12.08 -4.17
C LEU A 24 1.25 13.25 -3.35
N LYS A 25 1.90 14.23 -3.99
CA LYS A 25 2.47 15.40 -3.30
C LYS A 25 1.45 16.16 -2.46
N SER A 26 0.20 16.28 -2.92
CA SER A 26 -0.87 16.95 -2.17
C SER A 26 -1.21 16.24 -0.85
N TYR A 27 -0.95 14.94 -0.77
CA TYR A 27 -1.20 14.09 0.40
C TYR A 27 -0.04 14.05 1.39
N ARG A 28 1.15 14.50 0.98
CA ARG A 28 2.42 14.32 1.73
C ARG A 28 2.37 14.74 3.19
N ASN A 29 1.75 15.89 3.47
CA ASN A 29 1.63 16.45 4.82
C ASN A 29 0.32 16.07 5.52
N GLN A 30 -0.57 15.33 4.85
CA GLN A 30 -1.87 14.95 5.37
C GLN A 30 -1.79 13.68 6.23
N LYS A 31 -2.80 13.49 7.06
CA LYS A 31 -2.95 12.33 7.93
C LYS A 31 -3.60 11.15 7.19
N VAL A 32 -2.94 10.68 6.14
CA VAL A 32 -3.48 9.70 5.19
C VAL A 32 -3.57 8.28 5.74
N ARG A 33 -4.48 7.49 5.18
CA ARG A 33 -4.51 6.04 5.27
C ARG A 33 -4.22 5.45 3.90
N LEU A 34 -3.16 4.66 3.79
CA LEU A 34 -2.69 4.05 2.56
C LEU A 34 -2.86 2.53 2.61
N LEU A 35 -3.37 1.95 1.52
CA LEU A 35 -3.35 0.51 1.25
C LEU A 35 -2.47 0.24 0.02
N GLU A 36 -1.54 -0.70 0.12
CA GLU A 36 -0.76 -1.26 -0.98
C GLU A 36 -1.07 -2.75 -1.13
N ILE A 37 -1.51 -3.16 -2.31
CA ILE A 37 -1.71 -4.56 -2.70
C ILE A 37 -0.50 -4.98 -3.51
N GLY A 38 0.21 -6.02 -3.05
CA GLY A 38 1.52 -6.41 -3.57
C GLY A 38 2.67 -5.75 -2.80
N VAL A 39 3.08 -6.36 -1.69
CA VAL A 39 4.15 -5.86 -0.81
C VAL A 39 5.53 -6.39 -1.23
N GLN A 40 5.57 -7.59 -1.81
CA GLN A 40 6.79 -8.31 -2.16
C GLN A 40 7.79 -8.36 -0.98
N ASN A 41 8.93 -7.67 -1.10
CA ASN A 41 9.98 -7.64 -0.08
C ASN A 41 9.76 -6.57 1.02
N GLY A 42 8.68 -5.78 0.95
CA GLY A 42 8.33 -4.80 1.99
C GLY A 42 9.04 -3.45 1.92
N GLY A 43 9.94 -3.25 0.96
CA GLY A 43 10.67 -1.98 0.82
C GLY A 43 9.78 -0.78 0.52
N SER A 44 8.68 -0.97 -0.20
CA SER A 44 7.73 0.09 -0.53
C SER A 44 7.07 0.70 0.70
N LEU A 45 6.66 -0.12 1.68
CA LEU A 45 5.98 0.34 2.89
C LEU A 45 6.87 1.25 3.75
N GLU A 46 8.16 0.93 3.87
CA GLU A 46 9.14 1.78 4.57
C GLU A 46 9.28 3.14 3.87
N ILE A 47 9.21 3.14 2.54
CA ILE A 47 9.34 4.37 1.76
C ILE A 47 8.06 5.20 1.86
N TRP A 48 6.89 4.57 1.84
CA TRP A 48 5.62 5.25 2.10
C TRP A 48 5.58 5.87 3.49
N ALA A 49 6.10 5.19 4.51
CA ALA A 49 6.17 5.73 5.88
C ALA A 49 7.08 6.96 5.99
N LYS A 50 8.20 6.96 5.26
CA LYS A 50 9.10 8.12 5.15
C LYS A 50 8.50 9.26 4.34
N TYR A 51 7.80 8.93 3.25
CA TYR A 51 7.22 9.93 2.35
C TYR A 51 6.01 10.63 2.99
N PHE A 52 5.12 9.86 3.62
CA PHE A 52 3.97 10.34 4.37
C PHE A 52 4.27 10.34 5.87
N SER A 53 5.13 11.25 6.32
CA SER A 53 5.56 11.33 7.72
C SER A 53 4.39 11.50 8.71
N ASN A 54 3.26 12.06 8.26
CA ASN A 54 2.05 12.24 9.05
C ASN A 54 0.97 11.16 8.84
N ALA A 55 1.24 10.12 8.03
CA ALA A 55 0.26 9.05 7.78
C ALA A 55 -0.30 8.51 9.10
N LYS A 56 -1.60 8.21 9.12
CA LYS A 56 -2.25 7.52 10.24
C LYS A 56 -2.04 6.02 10.17
N LEU A 57 -2.01 5.49 8.94
CA LEU A 57 -2.01 4.06 8.71
C LEU A 57 -1.42 3.76 7.33
N ILE A 58 -0.54 2.76 7.29
CA ILE A 58 0.01 2.22 6.06
C ILE A 58 -0.20 0.71 6.13
N VAL A 59 -0.92 0.16 5.17
CA VAL A 59 -1.27 -1.26 5.15
C VAL A 59 -0.74 -1.88 3.86
N GLY A 60 -0.03 -2.98 4.00
CA GLY A 60 0.36 -3.84 2.90
C GLY A 60 -0.45 -5.14 2.91
N CYS A 61 -0.84 -5.63 1.73
CA CYS A 61 -1.42 -6.95 1.57
C CYS A 61 -0.65 -7.74 0.50
N ASP A 62 -0.22 -8.95 0.83
CA ASP A 62 0.46 -9.84 -0.12
C ASP A 62 0.06 -11.30 0.07
N ILE A 63 -0.05 -12.03 -1.03
CA ILE A 63 -0.38 -13.46 -1.00
C ILE A 63 0.80 -14.32 -0.52
N ASN A 64 2.04 -13.82 -0.62
CA ASN A 64 3.23 -14.55 -0.26
C ASN A 64 3.32 -14.72 1.27
N PRO A 65 3.32 -15.96 1.80
CA PRO A 65 3.40 -16.21 3.23
C PRO A 65 4.68 -15.67 3.88
N LYS A 66 5.76 -15.47 3.11
CA LYS A 66 7.00 -14.89 3.61
C LYS A 66 6.83 -13.46 4.09
N CYS A 67 5.83 -12.73 3.62
CA CYS A 67 5.53 -11.38 4.07
C CYS A 67 5.11 -11.32 5.55
N ALA A 68 4.70 -12.45 6.15
CA ALA A 68 4.43 -12.55 7.58
C ALA A 68 5.69 -12.31 8.44
N ASN A 69 6.87 -12.53 7.87
CA ASN A 69 8.15 -12.33 8.56
C ASN A 69 8.66 -10.89 8.42
N LEU A 70 7.93 -10.01 7.74
CA LEU A 70 8.33 -8.61 7.60
C LEU A 70 8.04 -7.86 8.92
N SER A 71 9.11 -7.44 9.59
CA SER A 71 9.04 -6.52 10.72
C SER A 71 9.34 -5.09 10.29
N TYR A 72 8.64 -4.13 10.91
CA TYR A 72 8.82 -2.70 10.71
C TYR A 72 8.92 -2.01 12.05
N GLU A 73 9.89 -1.10 12.19
CA GLU A 73 10.04 -0.26 13.39
C GLU A 73 8.93 0.79 13.51
N ASP A 74 8.33 1.17 12.38
CA ASP A 74 7.25 2.16 12.34
C ASP A 74 5.91 1.51 12.69
N PRO A 75 5.28 1.87 13.84
CA PRO A 75 4.05 1.24 14.30
C PRO A 75 2.82 1.57 13.42
N ARG A 76 2.96 2.47 12.45
CA ARG A 76 1.89 2.80 11.50
C ARG A 76 1.77 1.75 10.40
N ILE A 77 2.80 0.93 10.18
CA ILE A 77 2.86 -0.07 9.12
C ILE A 77 2.25 -1.38 9.61
N HIS A 78 1.29 -1.91 8.84
CA HIS A 78 0.64 -3.19 9.09
C HIS A 78 0.72 -4.05 7.82
N VAL A 79 0.93 -5.36 7.97
CA VAL A 79 0.96 -6.29 6.83
C VAL A 79 -0.04 -7.42 7.05
N PHE A 80 -0.87 -7.65 6.04
CA PHE A 80 -1.75 -8.81 5.96
C PHE A 80 -1.26 -9.78 4.91
N VAL A 81 -1.26 -11.06 5.27
CA VAL A 81 -0.87 -12.14 4.37
C VAL A 81 -2.10 -12.87 3.87
N GLY A 82 -2.29 -12.87 2.56
CA GLY A 82 -3.29 -13.64 1.85
C GLY A 82 -3.68 -13.01 0.51
N ASP A 83 -4.53 -13.72 -0.21
CA ASP A 83 -5.03 -13.31 -1.52
C ASP A 83 -5.99 -12.11 -1.37
N ALA A 84 -5.58 -10.95 -1.87
CA ALA A 84 -6.35 -9.71 -1.82
C ALA A 84 -7.69 -9.80 -2.56
N THR A 85 -7.92 -10.82 -3.39
CA THR A 85 -9.22 -11.04 -4.05
C THR A 85 -10.22 -11.79 -3.18
N ARG A 86 -9.85 -12.18 -1.95
CA ARG A 86 -10.71 -12.93 -1.02
C ARG A 86 -11.39 -12.04 0.01
N ASP A 87 -12.67 -12.30 0.26
CA ASP A 87 -13.48 -11.57 1.24
C ASP A 87 -12.88 -11.57 2.65
N ARG A 88 -12.21 -12.66 3.06
CA ARG A 88 -11.54 -12.72 4.36
C ARG A 88 -10.50 -11.61 4.53
N ILE A 89 -9.71 -11.33 3.48
CA ILE A 89 -8.69 -10.28 3.52
C ILE A 89 -9.35 -8.91 3.55
N LYS A 90 -10.41 -8.72 2.76
CA LYS A 90 -11.22 -7.50 2.81
C LYS A 90 -11.76 -7.24 4.21
N SER A 91 -12.31 -8.25 4.88
CA SER A 91 -12.84 -8.12 6.25
C SER A 91 -11.75 -7.67 7.23
N ASN A 92 -10.58 -8.30 7.20
CA ASN A 92 -9.45 -7.91 8.05
C ASN A 92 -9.01 -6.45 7.80
N LEU A 93 -8.98 -6.03 6.52
CA LEU A 93 -8.63 -4.66 6.15
C LEU A 93 -9.69 -3.64 6.63
N VAL A 94 -10.97 -3.98 6.55
CA VAL A 94 -12.08 -3.13 6.99
C VAL A 94 -12.13 -3.01 8.51
N GLU A 95 -11.77 -4.06 9.25
CA GLU A 95 -11.61 -4.01 10.71
C GLU A 95 -10.53 -3.02 11.13
N LEU A 96 -9.44 -2.95 10.37
CA LEU A 96 -8.36 -1.99 10.61
C LEU A 96 -8.71 -0.57 10.16
N SER A 97 -9.33 -0.42 8.99
CA SER A 97 -9.80 0.87 8.49
C SER A 97 -10.98 0.74 7.54
N LYS A 98 -12.05 1.48 7.86
CA LYS A 98 -13.25 1.58 7.02
C LYS A 98 -13.05 2.38 5.73
N SER A 99 -11.97 3.15 5.62
CA SER A 99 -11.70 3.98 4.44
C SER A 99 -10.21 4.24 4.23
N PHE A 100 -9.83 4.46 2.97
CA PHE A 100 -8.47 4.79 2.56
C PHE A 100 -8.46 6.09 1.74
N ASP A 101 -7.41 6.88 1.89
CA ASP A 101 -7.19 8.08 1.07
C ASP A 101 -6.41 7.72 -0.21
N ILE A 102 -5.56 6.70 -0.11
CA ILE A 102 -4.73 6.19 -1.21
C ILE A 102 -4.82 4.66 -1.21
N ILE A 103 -5.10 4.07 -2.37
CA ILE A 103 -4.98 2.65 -2.63
C ILE A 103 -3.98 2.50 -3.79
N ILE A 104 -3.07 1.54 -3.72
CA ILE A 104 -2.10 1.24 -4.77
C ILE A 104 -2.20 -0.25 -5.06
N ASP A 105 -2.48 -0.61 -6.32
CA ASP A 105 -2.52 -1.99 -6.77
C ASP A 105 -1.27 -2.32 -7.61
N ASP A 106 -0.32 -2.97 -6.96
CA ASP A 106 0.94 -3.46 -7.52
C ASP A 106 1.04 -4.99 -7.33
N GLY A 107 -0.11 -5.67 -7.44
CA GLY A 107 -0.29 -7.09 -7.15
C GLY A 107 0.15 -8.03 -8.28
N SER A 108 -0.75 -8.93 -8.71
CA SER A 108 -0.41 -10.04 -9.61
C SER A 108 -0.22 -9.64 -11.08
N HIS A 109 -0.66 -8.44 -11.46
CA HIS A 109 -0.75 -7.95 -12.83
C HIS A 109 -1.66 -8.76 -13.78
N TYR A 110 -2.39 -9.77 -13.29
CA TYR A 110 -3.44 -10.41 -14.07
C TYR A 110 -4.67 -9.51 -14.14
N SER A 111 -5.20 -9.27 -15.34
CA SER A 111 -6.34 -8.37 -15.53
C SER A 111 -7.57 -8.78 -14.71
N SER A 112 -7.80 -10.09 -14.53
CA SER A 112 -8.89 -10.60 -13.69
C SER A 112 -8.75 -10.18 -12.22
N ASP A 113 -7.53 -10.15 -11.71
CA ASP A 113 -7.24 -9.85 -10.31
C ASP A 113 -7.31 -8.34 -10.09
N ILE A 114 -6.80 -7.54 -11.03
CA ILE A 114 -6.91 -6.08 -11.01
C ILE A 114 -8.39 -5.66 -10.99
N ILE A 115 -9.23 -6.24 -11.86
CA ILE A 115 -10.67 -5.91 -11.91
C ILE A 115 -11.36 -6.29 -10.59
N LYS A 116 -11.07 -7.49 -10.05
CA LYS A 116 -11.64 -7.94 -8.78
C LYS A 116 -11.18 -7.07 -7.61
N SER A 117 -9.90 -6.78 -7.54
CA SER A 117 -9.28 -5.91 -6.53
C SER A 117 -9.91 -4.53 -6.56
N PHE A 118 -9.99 -3.91 -7.74
CA PHE A 118 -10.64 -2.62 -7.92
C PHE A 118 -12.10 -2.65 -7.46
N ALA A 119 -12.91 -3.60 -7.93
CA ALA A 119 -14.31 -3.72 -7.53
C ALA A 119 -14.47 -3.95 -6.01
N THR A 120 -13.49 -4.59 -5.37
CA THR A 120 -13.50 -4.91 -3.94
C THR A 120 -13.12 -3.71 -3.07
N TYR A 121 -12.09 -2.97 -3.47
CA TYR A 121 -11.43 -1.96 -2.64
C TYR A 121 -11.76 -0.52 -3.03
N PHE A 122 -12.16 -0.25 -4.27
CA PHE A 122 -12.62 1.08 -4.68
C PHE A 122 -13.77 1.63 -3.80
N PRO A 123 -14.74 0.83 -3.31
CA PRO A 123 -15.75 1.31 -2.36
C PRO A 123 -15.20 1.76 -1.01
N LEU A 124 -13.97 1.34 -0.65
CA LEU A 124 -13.29 1.79 0.57
C LEU A 124 -12.49 3.08 0.32
N LEU A 125 -12.33 3.51 -0.94
CA LEU A 125 -11.66 4.75 -1.27
C LEU A 125 -12.54 5.94 -0.87
N ARG A 126 -11.96 6.88 -0.12
CA ARG A 126 -12.65 8.12 0.23
C ARG A 126 -12.90 8.95 -1.04
N CYS A 127 -14.02 9.69 -1.06
CA CYS A 127 -14.24 10.71 -2.09
C CYS A 127 -13.06 11.68 -2.20
N GLY A 128 -12.53 11.84 -3.41
CA GLY A 128 -11.34 12.63 -3.69
C GLY A 128 -10.02 11.88 -3.52
N GLY A 129 -10.04 10.64 -3.01
CA GLY A 129 -8.88 9.76 -2.89
C GLY A 129 -8.33 9.27 -4.23
N VAL A 130 -7.20 8.57 -4.18
CA VAL A 130 -6.50 8.02 -5.36
C VAL A 130 -6.45 6.50 -5.29
N TYR A 131 -6.74 5.85 -6.41
CA TYR A 131 -6.47 4.43 -6.67
C TYR A 131 -5.42 4.34 -7.78
#